data_AF-A0A957XW88-F1
#
_entry.id   AF-A0A957XW88-F1
#
_cell.length_a   1.000
_cell.length_b   1.000
_cell.length_c   1.000
_cell.angle_alpha   90.00
_cell.angle_beta   90.00
_cell.angle_gamma   90.00
#
_symmetry.space_group_name_H-M   'P 1'
#
loop_
_entity.id
_entity.type
_entity.pdbx_description
1 polymer ?
#
loop_
_entity_poly.entity_id
_entity_poly.type
_entity_poly.pdbx_seq_one_letter_code
_entity_poly.pdbx_strand_id
1 'polypeptide(L)' 'MRVDEVIWLPEIEDKLWEKHRITVLEAEEVLFGWPHIRFVERGHRQDEDLYAAYGQTEAGRYVIVFFVLKHSKQA' A
#
# COMPACT_ATOMS: atom_id res chain seq x y z
N MET A 1 13.30 1.38 2.91
CA MET A 1 12.47 1.90 1.81
C MET A 1 11.41 2.79 2.42
N ARG A 2 11.09 3.93 1.81
CA ARG A 2 10.09 4.88 2.29
C ARG A 2 9.10 5.14 1.15
N VAL A 3 7.80 5.11 1.47
CA VAL A 3 6.73 5.50 0.55
C VAL A 3 6.41 6.96 0.87
N ASP A 4 6.48 7.84 -0.12
CA ASP A 4 6.27 9.29 0.07
C ASP A 4 4.91 9.76 -0.45
N GLU A 5 4.33 9.02 -1.41
CA GLU A 5 3.06 9.34 -2.04
C GLU A 5 2.36 8.04 -2.44
N VAL A 6 1.02 8.04 -2.40
CA VAL A 6 0.18 6.92 -2.82
C VAL A 6 -0.90 7.44 -3.76
N ILE A 7 -1.09 6.73 -4.87
CA ILE A 7 -2.15 7.03 -5.83
C ILE A 7 -3.26 5.99 -5.63
N TRP A 8 -4.46 6.47 -5.30
CA TRP A 8 -5.65 5.64 -5.17
C TRP A 8 -6.55 5.81 -6.37
N LEU A 9 -6.86 4.70 -7.04
CA LEU A 9 -7.94 4.68 -8.03
C LEU A 9 -9.27 4.55 -7.27
N PRO A 10 -10.34 5.27 -7.64
CA PRO A 10 -11.62 5.22 -6.93
C PRO A 10 -12.17 3.79 -6.75
N GLU A 11 -12.00 2.94 -7.77
CA GLU A 11 -12.39 1.53 -7.73
C GLU A 11 -11.64 0.70 -6.67
N ILE A 12 -10.45 1.13 -6.25
CA ILE A 12 -9.68 0.46 -5.20
C ILE A 12 -10.20 0.86 -3.82
N GLU A 13 -10.54 2.13 -3.62
CA GLU A 13 -11.13 2.61 -2.37
C GLU A 13 -12.45 1.86 -2.06
N ASP A 14 -13.36 1.80 -3.03
CA ASP A 14 -14.62 1.07 -2.88
C ASP A 14 -14.38 -0.41 -2.56
N LYS A 15 -13.46 -1.04 -3.31
CA LYS A 15 -13.10 -2.45 -3.12
C LYS A 15 -12.49 -2.72 -1.73
N LEU A 16 -11.67 -1.82 -1.20
CA LEU A 16 -11.06 -1.97 0.13
C LEU A 16 -12.14 -2.00 1.21
N TRP A 17 -13.08 -1.06 1.14
CA TRP A 17 -14.16 -1.00 2.12
C TRP A 17 -15.09 -2.21 2.00
N GLU A 18 -15.50 -2.57 0.78
CA GLU A 18 -16.43 -3.67 0.55
C GLU A 18 -15.85 -5.02 0.98
N LYS A 19 -14.59 -5.31 0.63
CA LYS A 19 -13.99 -6.63 0.85
C LYS A 19 -13.30 -6.78 2.18
N HIS A 20 -12.73 -5.71 2.72
CA HIS A 20 -11.82 -5.80 3.87
C HIS A 20 -12.22 -4.90 5.04
N ARG A 21 -13.24 -4.04 4.85
CA ARG A 21 -13.64 -3.03 5.85
C ARG A 21 -12.43 -2.23 6.32
N ILE A 22 -11.60 -1.84 5.37
CA ILE A 22 -10.41 -1.01 5.58
C ILE A 22 -10.62 0.26 4.78
N THR A 23 -10.35 1.39 5.41
CA THR A 23 -10.35 2.70 4.76
C THR A 23 -9.00 2.99 4.12
N VAL A 24 -8.99 3.92 3.17
CA VAL A 24 -7.76 4.41 2.55
C VAL A 24 -6.80 4.98 3.61
N LEU A 25 -7.35 5.69 4.59
CA LEU A 25 -6.60 6.27 5.69
C LEU A 25 -5.89 5.20 6.55
N GLU A 26 -6.56 4.11 6.90
CA GLU A 26 -5.93 2.99 7.64
C GLU A 26 -4.79 2.35 6.83
N ALA A 27 -4.92 2.26 5.50
CA ALA A 27 -3.83 1.77 4.66
C ALA A 27 -2.66 2.76 4.61
N GLU A 28 -2.94 4.06 4.56
CA GLU A 28 -1.94 5.13 4.58
C GLU A 28 -1.20 5.22 5.91
N GLU A 29 -1.87 5.05 7.05
CA GLU A 29 -1.24 4.96 8.37
C GLU A 29 -0.13 3.89 8.38
N VAL A 30 -0.40 2.74 7.76
CA VAL A 30 0.57 1.64 7.63
C VAL A 30 1.68 1.98 6.65
N LEU A 31 1.36 2.55 5.49
CA LEU A 31 2.34 2.84 4.44
C LEU A 31 3.30 3.98 4.83
N PHE A 32 2.79 5.04 5.47
CA PHE A 32 3.56 6.25 5.82
C PHE A 32 4.16 6.23 7.22
N GLY A 33 3.77 5.27 8.06
CA GLY A 33 4.39 5.04 9.35
C GLY A 33 5.79 4.43 9.23
N TRP A 34 6.01 3.33 9.96
CA TRP A 34 7.26 2.57 9.91
C TRP A 34 6.97 1.09 9.59
N PRO A 35 6.41 0.80 8.40
CA PRO A 35 6.06 -0.56 8.04
C PRO A 35 7.32 -1.41 7.84
N HIS A 36 7.18 -2.71 8.11
CA HIS A 36 8.10 -3.68 7.58
C HIS A 36 7.75 -3.94 6.11
N ILE A 37 8.65 -3.61 5.18
CA ILE A 37 8.42 -3.77 3.74
C ILE A 37 9.16 -5.00 3.21
N ARG A 38 8.45 -5.83 2.45
CA ARG A 38 8.97 -7.03 1.81
C ARG A 38 8.68 -7.02 0.32
N PHE A 39 9.68 -7.38 -0.48
CA PHE A 39 9.51 -7.68 -1.91
C PHE A 39 8.68 -8.96 -2.10
N VAL A 40 7.65 -8.91 -2.95
CA VAL A 40 6.76 -10.04 -3.22
C VAL A 40 7.13 -10.70 -4.55
N GLU A 41 7.05 -9.95 -5.65
CA GLU A 41 7.34 -10.45 -6.98
C GLU A 41 7.71 -9.32 -7.96
N ARG A 42 8.33 -9.71 -9.08
CA ARG A 42 8.66 -8.76 -10.15
C ARG A 42 7.40 -8.38 -10.91
N GLY A 43 7.27 -7.10 -11.22
CA GLY A 43 6.19 -6.56 -12.03
C GLY A 43 6.22 -7.08 -13.46
N HIS A 44 5.09 -6.98 -14.16
CA HIS A 44 5.05 -7.22 -15.60
C HIS A 44 5.76 -6.13 -16.42
N ARG A 45 5.91 -4.93 -15.84
CA ARG A 45 6.68 -3.82 -16.41
C ARG A 45 7.90 -3.52 -15.55
N GLN A 46 8.93 -2.97 -16.19
CA GLN A 46 10.09 -2.47 -15.49
C GLN A 46 9.64 -1.36 -14.50
N ASP A 47 10.17 -1.43 -13.27
CA ASP A 47 9.85 -0.50 -12.18
C ASP A 47 8.39 -0.54 -11.69
N GLU A 48 7.69 -1.67 -11.91
CA GLU A 48 6.35 -1.96 -11.35
C GLU A 48 6.37 -3.19 -10.42
N ASP A 49 7.43 -3.34 -9.63
CA ASP A 49 7.57 -4.46 -8.69
C ASP A 49 6.54 -4.40 -7.56
N LEU A 50 6.05 -5.57 -7.16
CA LEU A 50 5.05 -5.71 -6.11
C LEU A 50 5.72 -5.87 -4.74
N TYR A 51 5.30 -5.03 -3.80
CA TYR A 51 5.75 -5.05 -2.42
C TYR A 51 4.57 -5.26 -1.47
N ALA A 52 4.88 -5.77 -0.28
CA ALA A 52 3.97 -5.87 0.84
C ALA A 52 4.51 -5.05 2.01
N ALA A 53 3.69 -4.17 2.57
CA ALA A 53 3.93 -3.46 3.82
C ALA A 53 3.12 -4.13 4.94
N TYR A 54 3.80 -4.49 6.02
CA TYR A 54 3.18 -4.99 7.24
C TYR A 54 3.25 -3.90 8.29
N GLY A 55 2.11 -3.60 8.91
CA GLY A 55 2.07 -2.64 9.99
C GLY A 55 0.82 -2.75 10.83
N GLN A 56 0.67 -1.78 11.72
CA GLN A 56 -0.45 -1.66 12.61
C GLN A 56 -1.01 -0.25 12.46
N THR A 57 -2.34 -0.13 12.36
CA THR A 57 -3.03 1.17 12.36
C THR A 57 -2.91 1.83 13.73
N GLU A 58 -3.22 3.12 13.84
CA GLU A 58 -3.23 3.83 15.12
C GLU A 58 -4.24 3.21 16.10
N ALA A 59 -5.35 2.67 15.57
CA ALA A 59 -6.35 1.94 16.34
C ALA A 59 -5.91 0.53 16.78
N GLY A 60 -4.70 0.09 16.41
CA GLY A 60 -4.13 -1.18 16.83
C GLY A 60 -4.44 -2.37 15.91
N ARG A 61 -5.02 -2.15 14.72
CA ARG A 61 -5.35 -3.22 13.78
C ARG A 61 -4.13 -3.61 12.96
N TYR A 62 -3.79 -4.90 12.93
CA TYR A 62 -2.74 -5.40 12.04
C TYR A 62 -3.23 -5.47 10.59
N VAL A 63 -2.48 -4.85 9.68
CA VAL A 63 -2.84 -4.74 8.26
C VAL A 63 -1.62 -5.08 7.40
N ILE A 64 -1.88 -5.79 6.30
CA ILE A 64 -0.93 -6.00 5.21
C ILE A 64 -1.42 -5.24 3.99
N VAL A 65 -0.57 -4.38 3.42
CA VAL A 65 -0.88 -3.58 2.23
C VAL A 65 0.01 -4.03 1.09
N PHE A 66 -0.59 -4.47 -0.02
CA PHE A 66 0.13 -4.77 -1.26
C PHE A 66 0.11 -3.55 -2.16
N PHE A 67 1.28 -3.16 -2.68
CA PHE A 67 1.40 -1.97 -3.52
C PHE A 67 2.51 -2.13 -4.56
N VAL A 68 2.34 -1.42 -5.67
CA VAL A 68 3.37 -1.30 -6.71
C VAL A 68 4.24 -0.09 -6.37
N LEU A 69 5.55 -0.28 -6.32
CA LEU A 69 6.48 0.83 -6.13
C LEU A 69 6.93 1.38 -7.47
N LYS A 70 6.53 2.63 -7.78
CA LYS A 70 7.08 3.39 -8.91
C LYS A 70 8.20 4.32 -8.42
N HIS A 71 9.36 4.26 -9.07
CA HIS A 71 10.50 5.13 -8.74
C HIS A 71 10.43 6.52 -9.39
N SER A 72 9.56 6.73 -10.38
CA SER A 72 9.33 8.01 -11.04
C SER A 72 7.99 8.61 -10.60
N LYS A 73 7.93 9.94 -10.44
CA LYS A 73 6.72 10.70 -10.05
C LYS A 73 5.68 10.80 -11.18
N GLN A 74 5.65 9.86 -12.12
CA GLN A 74 4.72 9.88 -13.24
C GLN A 74 3.62 8.84 -12.99
N ALA A 75 2.39 9.34 -12.85
CA ALA A 75 1.17 8.56 -12.67
C ALA A 75 0.93 7.64 -13.87
#